data_AF-A0A7C1D8Z7-F1
#
_entry.id   AF-A0A7C1D8Z7-F1
#
_cell.length_a   1.000
_cell.length_b   1.000
_cell.length_c   1.000
_cell.angle_alpha   90.00
_cell.angle_beta   90.00
_cell.angle_gamma   90.00
#
_symmetry.space_group_name_H-M   'P 1'
#
loop_
_entity.id
_entity.type
_entity.pdbx_description
1 polymer ?
#
loop_
_entity_poly.entity_id
_entity_poly.type
_entity_poly.pdbx_seq_one_letter_code
_entity_poly.pdbx_strand_id
1 'polypeptide(L)' 'MKIKKRTNNVRAKRENRHARLRKKISGSAARPRLSLFKGGRSLFAQVIDDEGGKTILG' A
#
# COMPACT_ATOMS: atom_id res chain seq x y z
N MET A 1 33.51 5.86 20.60
CA MET A 1 32.82 6.22 19.33
C MET A 1 31.52 5.42 19.23
N LYS A 2 30.33 6.03 19.33
CA LYS A 2 29.04 5.30 19.28
C LYS A 2 28.56 5.19 17.84
N ILE A 3 28.47 3.97 17.30
CA ILE A 3 27.90 3.72 15.97
C ILE A 3 26.38 3.92 16.06
N LYS A 4 25.87 5.02 15.51
CA LYS A 4 24.43 5.31 15.43
C LYS A 4 23.81 4.34 14.43
N LYS A 5 23.09 3.31 14.90
CA LYS A 5 22.31 2.41 14.03
C LYS A 5 21.33 3.26 13.21
N ARG A 6 21.49 3.29 11.89
CA ARG A 6 20.48 3.86 10.99
C ARG A 6 19.22 3.02 11.13
N THR A 7 18.21 3.53 11.83
CA THR A 7 16.90 2.90 11.87
C THR A 7 16.30 3.02 10.47
N ASN A 8 16.46 1.97 9.66
CA ASN A 8 15.77 1.88 8.38
C ASN A 8 14.27 1.90 8.67
N ASN A 9 13.61 3.05 8.47
CA ASN A 9 12.17 3.17 8.66
C ASN A 9 11.46 2.48 7.47
N VAL A 10 11.37 1.15 7.55
CA VAL A 10 10.80 0.28 6.51
C VAL A 10 9.36 0.67 6.21
N ARG A 11 8.61 1.12 7.23
CA ARG A 11 7.23 1.60 7.08
C ARG A 11 7.16 2.84 6.17
N ALA A 12 7.98 3.85 6.45
CA ALA A 12 8.03 5.07 5.63
C ALA A 12 8.46 4.78 4.18
N LYS A 13 9.44 3.88 3.98
CA LYS A 13 9.86 3.46 2.63
C LYS A 13 8.73 2.75 1.87
N ARG A 14 7.94 1.92 2.56
CA ARG A 14 6.77 1.23 1.97
C ARG A 14 5.69 2.23 1.59
N GLU A 15 5.37 3.15 2.48
CA GLU A 15 4.36 4.18 2.22
C GLU A 15 4.72 5.06 1.03
N ASN A 16 5.98 5.53 0.95
CA ASN A 16 6.47 6.29 -0.20
C ASN A 16 6.36 5.51 -1.52
N ARG A 17 6.64 4.19 -1.49
CA ARG A 17 6.49 3.33 -2.67
C ARG A 17 5.01 3.22 -3.07
N HIS A 18 4.12 2.97 -2.12
CA HIS A 18 2.68 2.88 -2.37
C HIS A 18 2.14 4.21 -2.91
N ALA A 19 2.54 5.36 -2.35
CA ALA A 19 2.15 6.68 -2.85
C ALA A 19 2.62 6.90 -4.30
N ARG A 20 3.87 6.52 -4.62
CA ARG A 20 4.38 6.61 -6.00
C ARG A 20 3.63 5.71 -6.97
N LEU A 21 3.27 4.49 -6.55
CA LEU A 21 2.49 3.57 -7.39
C LEU A 21 1.07 4.09 -7.62
N ARG A 22 0.41 4.64 -6.58
CA ARG A 22 -0.93 5.24 -6.68
C ARG A 22 -1.00 6.48 -7.57
N LYS A 23 0.13 7.16 -7.83
CA LYS A 23 0.19 8.21 -8.86
C LYS A 23 -0.02 7.69 -10.29
N LYS A 24 0.28 6.42 -10.54
CA LYS A 24 0.14 5.78 -11.87
C LYS A 24 -1.05 4.83 -11.94
N ILE A 25 -1.43 4.23 -10.82
CA ILE A 25 -2.46 3.20 -10.74
C ILE A 25 -3.61 3.76 -9.90
N SER A 26 -4.68 4.16 -10.56
CA SER A 26 -6.00 4.46 -9.97
C SER A 26 -6.96 3.31 -10.26
N GLY A 27 -7.84 3.00 -9.31
CA GLY A 27 -8.94 2.07 -9.50
C GLY A 27 -10.22 2.80 -9.91
N SER A 28 -10.89 2.31 -10.94
CA SER A 28 -12.24 2.73 -11.33
C SER A 28 -13.25 1.62 -11.08
N ALA A 29 -14.55 1.89 -11.21
CA ALA A 29 -15.58 0.86 -11.02
C ALA A 29 -15.42 -0.35 -11.97
N ALA A 30 -14.95 -0.11 -13.21
CA ALA A 30 -14.67 -1.17 -14.18
C ALA A 30 -13.34 -1.91 -13.93
N ARG A 31 -12.37 -1.24 -13.29
CA ARG A 31 -11.05 -1.78 -12.97
C ARG A 31 -10.63 -1.31 -11.58
N PRO A 32 -11.13 -1.95 -10.51
CA PRO A 32 -10.79 -1.55 -9.16
C PRO A 32 -9.34 -1.87 -8.83
N ARG A 33 -8.75 -1.07 -7.94
CA ARG A 33 -7.37 -1.22 -7.49
C ARG A 33 -7.27 -2.29 -6.40
N LEU A 34 -6.38 -3.26 -6.60
CA LEU A 34 -6.05 -4.25 -5.58
C LEU A 34 -4.95 -3.71 -4.63
N SER A 35 -5.25 -3.62 -3.35
CA SER A 35 -4.35 -3.21 -2.29
C SER A 35 -3.92 -4.41 -1.44
N LEU A 36 -2.64 -4.75 -1.45
CA LEU A 36 -2.10 -5.89 -0.71
C LEU A 36 -1.31 -5.45 0.52
N PHE A 37 -1.65 -6.02 1.68
CA PHE A 37 -0.87 -5.92 2.90
C PHE A 37 -0.26 -7.27 3.27
N LYS A 38 1.05 -7.43 3.01
CA LYS A 38 1.82 -8.57 3.50
C LYS A 38 2.30 -8.33 4.93
N GLY A 39 1.86 -9.20 5.84
CA GLY A 39 2.38 -9.34 7.20
C GLY A 39 3.31 -10.55 7.33
N GLY A 40 3.87 -10.76 8.53
CA GLY A 40 4.82 -11.85 8.81
C GLY A 40 4.21 -13.25 8.61
N ARG A 41 2.91 -13.41 8.90
CA ARG A 41 2.21 -14.70 8.83
C ARG A 41 1.23 -14.77 7.65
N SER A 42 0.42 -13.73 7.44
CA SER A 42 -0.67 -13.71 6.48
C SER A 42 -0.50 -12.63 5.41
N LEU A 43 -1.33 -12.72 4.36
CA LEU A 43 -1.50 -11.71 3.34
C LEU A 43 -2.96 -11.25 3.39
N PHE A 44 -3.16 -9.94 3.45
CA PHE A 44 -4.48 -9.32 3.36
C PHE A 44 -4.59 -8.59 2.03
N ALA A 45 -5.77 -8.64 1.42
CA ALA A 45 -6.05 -8.03 0.13
C ALA A 45 -7.35 -7.24 0.21
N GLN A 46 -7.37 -6.04 -0.35
CA GLN A 46 -8.57 -5.20 -0.46
C GLN A 46 -8.75 -4.77 -1.90
N VAL A 47 -9.97 -4.88 -2.42
CA VAL A 47 -10.38 -4.39 -3.72
C VAL A 47 -11.06 -3.05 -3.52
N ILE A 48 -10.47 -1.98 -4.05
CA ILE A 48 -10.87 -0.60 -3.80
C ILE A 48 -11.23 0.06 -5.12
N ASP A 49 -12.40 0.70 -5.17
CA ASP A 49 -12.76 1.66 -6.20
C ASP A 49 -12.39 3.07 -5.70
N ASP A 50 -11.42 3.70 -6.37
CA ASP A 50 -10.94 5.03 -5.97
C ASP A 50 -11.87 6.15 -6.49
N GLU A 51 -12.68 5.91 -7.53
CA GLU A 51 -13.67 6.88 -8.05
C GLU A 51 -14.89 6.99 -7.12
N GLY A 52 -15.44 5.84 -6.72
CA GLY A 52 -16.56 5.76 -5.78
C GLY A 52 -16.15 5.88 -4.30
N GLY A 53 -14.84 5.90 -4.00
CA GLY A 53 -14.32 5.93 -2.64
C GLY A 53 -14.73 4.72 -1.79
N LYS A 54 -15.06 3.59 -2.41
CA LYS A 54 -15.62 2.40 -1.74
C LYS A 54 -14.66 1.23 -1.85
N THR A 55 -14.55 0.49 -0.74
CA THR A 55 -13.92 -0.83 -0.76
C THR A 55 -14.99 -1.85 -1.12
N ILE A 56 -14.79 -2.56 -2.22
CA ILE A 56 -15.73 -3.57 -2.74
C ILE A 56 -15.58 -4.86 -1.94
N LEU A 57 -14.34 -5.22 -1.59
CA LEU A 57 -14.01 -6.49 -0.94
C LEU A 57 -12.77 -6.33 -0.05
N GLY A 58 -12.74 -6.95 1.12
CA GLY A 58 -11.64 -6.84 2.09
C GLY A 58 -11.59 -7.98 3.10
#